data_AF-A0A8T8DYP0-F1
#
_entry.id   AF-A0A8T8DYP0-F1
#
_cell.length_a   1.000
_cell.length_b   1.000
_cell.length_c   1.000
_cell.angle_alpha   90.00
_cell.angle_beta   90.00
_cell.angle_gamma   90.00
#
_symmetry.space_group_name_H-M   'P 1'
#
loop_
_entity.id
_entity.type
_entity.pdbx_description
1 polymer ?
#
loop_
_entity_poly.entity_id
_entity_poly.type
_entity_poly.pdbx_seq_one_letter_code
_entity_poly.pdbx_strand_id
1 'polypeptide(L)'
;MSNASGPVEFDVESWRYRAQYDFETTAPSVAVVDVIETVFDDERDRGPLYDVVDPEALDRLLESDSGRDRRGPRSASFRYRGALVTVVSDGSVVIGLDDEIDR
;
A
#
# COMPACT_ATOMS: atom_id res chain seq x y z
N MET A 1 -3.28 19.54 1.32
CA MET A 1 -2.48 18.41 1.81
C MET A 1 -1.67 17.94 0.62
N SER A 2 -0.34 17.87 0.74
CA SER A 2 0.49 17.26 -0.31
C SER A 2 0.34 15.75 -0.13
N ASN A 3 -0.25 15.05 -1.08
CA ASN A 3 -0.38 13.60 -1.01
C ASN A 3 1.02 12.97 -1.10
N ALA A 4 1.27 12.01 -0.23
CA ALA A 4 2.51 11.24 -0.22
C ALA A 4 2.55 10.23 -1.39
N SER A 5 1.38 9.90 -1.96
CA SER A 5 1.25 9.20 -3.22
C SER A 5 0.89 10.12 -4.39
N GLY A 6 1.22 9.67 -5.60
CA GLY A 6 0.64 10.15 -6.85
C GLY A 6 -0.87 9.86 -6.95
N PRO A 7 -1.49 10.17 -8.10
CA PRO A 7 -2.92 10.01 -8.28
C PRO A 7 -3.34 8.55 -8.08
N VAL A 8 -4.45 8.36 -7.37
CA VAL A 8 -5.08 7.04 -7.22
C VAL A 8 -5.95 6.78 -8.44
N GLU A 9 -5.60 5.74 -9.19
CA GLU A 9 -6.36 5.25 -10.35
C GLU A 9 -7.22 4.06 -9.94
N PHE A 10 -8.45 3.98 -10.46
CA PHE A 10 -9.33 2.83 -10.25
C PHE A 10 -9.42 1.99 -11.52
N ASP A 11 -9.01 0.72 -11.42
CA ASP A 11 -9.11 -0.27 -12.48
C ASP A 11 -10.46 -0.97 -12.38
N VAL A 12 -11.36 -0.67 -13.32
CA VAL A 12 -12.73 -1.21 -13.34
C VAL A 12 -12.79 -2.70 -13.70
N GLU A 13 -11.80 -3.22 -14.43
CA GLU A 13 -11.76 -4.62 -14.86
C GLU A 13 -11.38 -5.54 -13.70
N SER A 14 -10.41 -5.13 -12.89
CA SER A 14 -9.94 -5.89 -11.72
C SER A 14 -10.61 -5.47 -10.41
N TRP A 15 -11.36 -4.37 -10.42
CA TRP A 15 -11.96 -3.74 -9.25
C TRP A 15 -10.93 -3.40 -8.16
N ARG A 16 -9.82 -2.78 -8.58
CA ARG A 16 -8.68 -2.42 -7.72
C ARG A 16 -8.33 -0.95 -7.86
N TYR A 17 -7.94 -0.32 -6.76
CA TYR A 17 -7.27 0.97 -6.80
C TYR A 17 -5.76 0.76 -6.91
N ARG A 18 -5.08 1.62 -7.66
CA ARG A 18 -3.64 1.65 -7.78
C ARG A 18 -3.12 3.07 -7.59
N ALA A 19 -2.03 3.20 -6.87
CA ALA A 19 -1.28 4.44 -6.78
C ALA A 19 0.22 4.15 -6.88
N GLN A 20 0.97 5.13 -7.36
CA GLN A 20 2.43 5.15 -7.21
C GLN A 20 2.83 6.14 -6.14
N TYR A 21 3.85 5.82 -5.35
CA TYR A 21 4.52 6.74 -4.46
C TYR A 21 6.02 6.76 -4.76
N ASP A 22 6.67 7.84 -4.39
CA ASP A 22 8.12 7.95 -4.49
C ASP A 22 8.78 7.20 -3.32
N PHE A 23 9.20 5.96 -3.58
CA PHE A 23 9.80 5.08 -2.58
C PHE A 23 11.20 5.53 -2.11
N GLU A 24 11.83 6.51 -2.78
CA GLU A 24 13.11 7.08 -2.33
C GLU A 24 12.91 8.16 -1.27
N THR A 25 11.74 8.82 -1.26
CA THR A 25 11.45 9.95 -0.36
C THR A 25 10.31 9.67 0.61
N THR A 26 9.49 8.66 0.35
CA THR A 26 8.29 8.33 1.13
C THR A 26 8.36 6.89 1.63
N ALA A 27 8.16 6.72 2.94
CA ALA A 27 8.08 5.42 3.56
C ALA A 27 6.83 4.64 3.08
N PRO A 28 6.95 3.35 2.75
CA PRO A 28 5.82 2.50 2.36
C PRO A 28 4.62 2.58 3.30
N SER A 29 4.85 2.61 4.61
CA SER A 29 3.81 2.74 5.64
C SER A 29 3.00 4.04 5.51
N VAL A 30 3.67 5.16 5.23
CA VAL A 30 3.03 6.46 5.01
C VAL A 30 2.22 6.46 3.73
N ALA A 31 2.78 5.93 2.64
CA ALA A 31 2.09 5.82 1.36
C ALA A 31 0.81 4.97 1.47
N VAL A 32 0.84 3.86 2.21
CA VAL A 32 -0.36 3.04 2.45
C VAL A 32 -1.47 3.84 3.12
N VAL A 33 -1.14 4.59 4.18
CA VAL A 33 -2.14 5.39 4.91
C VAL A 33 -2.74 6.44 3.99
N ASP A 34 -1.92 7.18 3.26
CA ASP A 34 -2.34 8.25 2.33
C ASP A 34 -3.29 7.73 1.24
N VAL A 35 -2.94 6.61 0.60
CA VAL A 35 -3.78 5.98 -0.44
C VAL A 35 -5.08 5.46 0.16
N ILE A 36 -5.02 4.83 1.34
CA ILE A 36 -6.21 4.31 2.01
C ILE A 36 -7.15 5.43 2.44
N GLU A 37 -6.64 6.55 2.94
CA GLU A 37 -7.44 7.74 3.27
C GLU A 37 -8.06 8.36 2.02
N THR A 38 -7.34 8.35 0.90
CA THR A 38 -7.88 8.82 -0.39
C THR A 38 -8.99 7.91 -0.94
N VAL A 39 -8.86 6.59 -0.79
CA VAL A 39 -9.85 5.61 -1.29
C VAL A 39 -11.06 5.49 -0.37
N PHE A 40 -10.84 5.52 0.94
CA PHE A 40 -11.87 5.34 1.95
C PHE A 40 -12.01 6.62 2.79
N ASP A 41 -12.70 7.61 2.25
CA ASP A 41 -13.08 8.89 2.89
C ASP A 41 -14.18 8.71 3.98
N ASP A 42 -14.37 7.49 4.48
CA ASP A 42 -15.44 7.20 5.44
C ASP A 42 -14.96 7.49 6.87
N GLU A 43 -15.64 8.42 7.56
CA GLU A 43 -15.44 8.86 8.97
C GLU A 43 -15.52 7.73 10.02
N ARG A 44 -15.74 6.48 9.60
CA ARG A 44 -15.71 5.34 10.52
C ARG A 44 -14.27 5.09 10.91
N ASP A 45 -13.97 5.41 12.16
CA ASP A 45 -12.72 5.12 12.86
C ASP A 45 -12.40 3.62 12.74
N ARG A 46 -11.54 3.29 11.77
CA ARG A 46 -11.20 1.90 11.37
C ARG A 46 -9.88 1.43 11.95
N GLY A 47 -9.36 2.17 12.94
CA GLY A 47 -8.11 1.87 13.61
C GLY A 47 -6.87 2.21 12.78
N PRO A 48 -5.74 2.44 13.44
CA PRO A 48 -4.46 2.75 12.83
C PRO A 48 -3.82 1.53 12.14
N LEU A 49 -2.92 1.78 11.19
CA LEU A 49 -2.22 0.74 10.43
C LEU A 49 -1.47 -0.28 11.33
N TYR A 50 -0.93 0.19 12.46
CA TYR A 50 -0.16 -0.62 13.41
C TYR A 50 -0.97 -1.74 14.10
N ASP A 51 -2.31 -1.70 14.04
CA ASP A 51 -3.15 -2.79 14.56
C ASP A 51 -3.12 -4.04 13.66
N VAL A 52 -2.74 -3.89 12.39
CA VAL A 52 -2.73 -4.97 11.40
C VAL A 52 -1.31 -5.36 11.00
N VAL A 53 -0.44 -4.38 10.80
CA VAL A 53 0.93 -4.58 10.35
C VAL A 53 1.85 -3.65 11.09
N ASP A 54 3.02 -4.14 11.51
CA ASP A 54 4.07 -3.29 12.06
C ASP A 54 4.59 -2.35 10.95
N PRO A 55 4.38 -1.02 11.06
CA PRO A 55 4.77 -0.07 10.02
C PRO A 55 6.28 -0.07 9.79
N GLU A 56 7.08 -0.22 10.84
CA GLU A 56 8.54 -0.20 10.75
C GLU A 56 9.07 -1.50 10.13
N ALA A 57 8.44 -2.63 10.42
CA ALA A 57 8.76 -3.89 9.74
C ALA A 57 8.37 -3.86 8.26
N LEU A 58 7.22 -3.25 7.91
CA LEU A 58 6.79 -3.05 6.53
C LEU A 58 7.78 -2.17 5.76
N ASP A 59 8.19 -1.05 6.37
CA ASP A 59 9.16 -0.13 5.79
C ASP A 59 10.50 -0.84 5.54
N ARG A 60 11.03 -1.56 6.54
CA ARG A 60 12.27 -2.34 6.38
C ARG A 60 12.17 -3.47 5.36
N LEU A 61 11.00 -4.12 5.26
CA LEU A 61 10.77 -5.20 4.29
C LEU A 61 10.85 -4.68 2.85
N LEU A 62 10.35 -3.48 2.62
CA LEU A 62 10.23 -2.87 1.30
C LEU A 62 11.30 -1.81 1.01
N GLU A 63 12.12 -1.47 2.01
CA GLU A 63 13.29 -0.61 1.85
C GLU A 63 14.19 -1.20 0.77
N SER A 64 14.30 -0.47 -0.32
CA SER A 64 15.15 -0.81 -1.45
C SER A 64 16.61 -0.73 -1.00
N ASP A 65 17.23 -1.88 -0.66
CA ASP A 65 18.68 -1.95 -0.49
C ASP A 65 19.28 -1.74 -1.88
N SER A 66 19.64 -0.48 -2.16
CA SER A 66 20.08 0.08 -3.43
C SER A 66 21.33 -0.59 -4.02
N GLY A 67 21.80 -1.70 -3.46
CA GLY A 67 22.94 -2.45 -3.96
C GLY A 67 22.89 -3.97 -3.89
N ARG A 68 21.84 -4.64 -3.36
CA ARG A 68 21.95 -6.10 -3.07
C ARG A 68 20.81 -7.04 -3.42
N ASP A 69 19.63 -6.59 -3.80
CA ASP A 69 18.55 -7.53 -4.13
C ASP A 69 18.61 -8.02 -5.59
N ARG A 70 19.24 -9.18 -5.79
CA ARG A 70 19.11 -9.98 -7.04
C ARG A 70 17.79 -10.75 -7.10
N ARG A 71 17.00 -10.72 -6.02
CA ARG A 71 15.62 -11.20 -6.00
C ARG A 71 14.75 -10.03 -6.48
N GLY A 72 13.78 -10.29 -7.35
CA GLY A 72 12.93 -9.26 -7.95
C GLY A 72 12.15 -8.40 -6.94
N PRO A 73 11.17 -7.60 -7.40
CA PRO A 73 10.44 -6.70 -6.52
C PRO A 73 9.83 -7.44 -5.33
N ARG A 74 10.04 -6.92 -4.12
CA ARG A 74 9.46 -7.45 -2.88
C ARG A 74 8.05 -6.89 -2.74
N SER A 75 7.12 -7.70 -2.25
CA SER A 75 5.78 -7.24 -1.97
C SER A 75 5.29 -7.72 -0.61
N ALA A 76 4.40 -6.93 -0.01
CA ALA A 76 3.70 -7.25 1.21
C ALA A 76 2.20 -7.09 0.97
N SER A 77 1.43 -8.13 1.28
CA SER A 77 -0.02 -8.12 1.15
C SER A 77 -0.65 -8.42 2.49
N PHE A 78 -1.58 -7.57 2.93
CA PHE A 78 -2.31 -7.72 4.18
C PHE A 78 -3.70 -7.10 4.07
N ARG A 79 -4.60 -7.54 4.94
CA ARG A 79 -5.99 -7.05 4.92
C ARG A 79 -6.14 -5.87 5.87
N TYR A 80 -6.46 -4.70 5.33
CA TYR A 80 -6.65 -3.47 6.10
C TYR A 80 -7.93 -2.79 5.66
N ARG A 81 -8.74 -2.34 6.63
CA ARG A 81 -10.05 -1.71 6.40
C ARG A 81 -11.03 -2.53 5.53
N GLY A 82 -10.92 -3.85 5.56
CA GLY A 82 -11.76 -4.77 4.79
C GLY A 82 -11.30 -5.00 3.34
N ALA A 83 -10.24 -4.32 2.92
CA ALA A 83 -9.65 -4.43 1.59
C ALA A 83 -8.29 -5.15 1.66
N LEU A 84 -7.90 -5.77 0.54
CA LEU A 84 -6.57 -6.35 0.38
C LEU A 84 -5.61 -5.26 -0.07
N VAL A 85 -4.71 -4.84 0.83
CA VAL A 85 -3.65 -3.89 0.52
C VAL A 85 -2.41 -4.66 0.12
N THR A 86 -1.87 -4.35 -1.05
CA THR A 86 -0.60 -4.88 -1.56
C THR A 86 0.33 -3.72 -1.84
N VAL A 87 1.51 -3.75 -1.22
CA VAL A 87 2.56 -2.76 -1.43
C VAL A 87 3.76 -3.46 -2.03
N VAL A 88 4.38 -2.83 -3.03
CA VAL A 88 5.51 -3.37 -3.75
C VAL A 88 6.69 -2.40 -3.58
N SER A 89 7.89 -2.95 -3.44
CA SER A 89 9.13 -2.18 -3.23
C SER A 89 9.52 -1.29 -4.41
N ASP A 90 8.76 -1.34 -5.52
CA ASP A 90 8.93 -0.47 -6.68
C ASP A 90 8.14 0.85 -6.57
N GLY A 91 7.46 1.09 -5.43
CA GLY A 91 6.62 2.26 -5.23
C GLY A 91 5.15 2.05 -5.61
N SER A 92 4.72 0.83 -5.94
CA SER A 92 3.30 0.55 -6.24
C SER A 92 2.50 0.19 -4.98
N VAL A 93 1.34 0.81 -4.81
CA VAL A 93 0.29 0.40 -3.85
C VAL A 93 -0.94 -0.02 -4.63
N VAL A 94 -1.50 -1.19 -4.29
CA VAL A 94 -2.72 -1.75 -4.90
C VAL A 94 -3.71 -2.11 -3.79
N ILE A 95 -4.95 -1.68 -3.93
CA ILE A 95 -6.04 -1.99 -2.99
C ILE A 95 -7.12 -2.75 -3.75
N GLY A 96 -7.32 -4.02 -3.41
CA GLY A 96 -8.46 -4.81 -3.89
C GLY A 96 -9.65 -4.70 -2.94
N LEU A 97 -10.82 -4.34 -3.47
CA LEU A 97 -12.06 -4.32 -2.68
C LEU A 97 -12.74 -5.69 -2.59
N ASP A 98 -12.29 -6.66 -3.37
CA ASP A 98 -12.88 -7.99 -3.41
C ASP A 98 -12.39 -8.86 -2.23
N ASP A 99 -13.30 -9.67 -1.70
CA ASP A 99 -13.01 -10.65 -0.63
C ASP A 99 -12.26 -11.88 -1.16
N GLU A 100 -12.17 -12.03 -2.49
CA GLU A 100 -11.39 -13.09 -3.14
C GLU A 100 -9.89 -12.83 -2.98
N ILE A 101 -9.34 -13.34 -1.88
CA ILE A 101 -8.04 -14.01 -1.95
C ILE A 101 -8.29 -15.41 -2.53
N ASP A 102 -8.68 -15.49 -3.80
CA ASP A 102 -8.61 -16.71 -4.61
C ASP A 102 -7.49 -16.43 -5.64
N ARG A 103 -6.44 -17.23 -5.82
CA ARG A 103 -6.10 -18.56 -5.35
C ARG A 103 -4.63 -18.82 -5.69
#